data_AF-A0A9C9Q279-F1
#
_entry.id   AF-A0A9C9Q279-F1
#
_cell.length_a   1.000
_cell.length_b   1.000
_cell.length_c   1.000
_cell.angle_alpha   90.00
_cell.angle_beta   90.00
_cell.angle_gamma   90.00
#
_symmetry.space_group_name_H-M   'P 1'
#
loop_
_entity.id
_entity.type
_entity.pdbx_description
1 polymer ?
#
loop_
_entity_poly.entity_id
_entity_poly.type
_entity_poly.pdbx_seq_one_letter_code
_entity_poly.pdbx_strand_id
1 'polypeptide(L)'
;MRSPFSPLYLLLFIFAIGLLLAVVQVGAVTIAFGRLGLSQSSAFLLLFASLFGSGINLPLFSIPASRPPTPPADPILRGLLRQMQQEFTGRTLIAINVGGGLIPVFFSLYLLHHNDPGLSQLLLGIGGVTFISYLASRPVPGLGIGMPILIAP
;
A
#
# COMPACT_ATOMS: atom_id res chain seq x y z
N MET A 1 5.91 -12.80 -29.03
CA MET A 1 6.61 -12.11 -27.93
C MET A 1 6.10 -10.67 -27.91
N ARG A 2 5.30 -10.26 -26.91
CA ARG A 2 4.85 -8.85 -26.81
C ARG A 2 6.05 -8.01 -26.37
N SER A 3 6.38 -6.96 -27.13
CA SER A 3 7.46 -6.03 -26.79
C SER A 3 7.25 -5.49 -25.36
N PRO A 4 8.29 -5.47 -24.50
CA PRO A 4 8.20 -4.87 -23.15
C PRO A 4 7.95 -3.36 -23.20
N PHE A 5 8.13 -2.73 -24.37
CA PHE A 5 7.83 -1.32 -24.64
C PHE A 5 6.64 -1.23 -25.60
N SER A 6 5.42 -1.42 -25.10
CA SER A 6 4.24 -1.00 -25.84
C SER A 6 4.08 0.52 -25.67
N PRO A 7 4.01 1.30 -26.76
CA PRO A 7 3.72 2.74 -26.69
C PRO A 7 2.47 3.05 -25.85
N LEU A 8 1.50 2.13 -25.82
CA LEU A 8 0.30 2.25 -25.00
C LEU A 8 0.62 2.26 -23.50
N TYR A 9 1.45 1.36 -23.01
CA TYR A 9 1.81 1.31 -21.58
C TYR A 9 2.60 2.56 -21.16
N LEU A 10 3.48 3.06 -22.03
CA LEU A 10 4.18 4.32 -21.80
C LEU A 10 3.19 5.50 -21.74
N LEU A 11 2.24 5.57 -22.67
CA LEU A 11 1.24 6.63 -22.70
C LEU A 11 0.32 6.57 -21.46
N LEU A 12 -0.10 5.38 -21.05
CA LEU A 12 -0.87 5.18 -19.81
C LEU A 12 -0.07 5.59 -18.56
N PHE A 13 1.23 5.29 -18.52
CA PHE A 13 2.09 5.69 -17.42
C PHE A 13 2.28 7.22 -17.35
N ILE A 14 2.56 7.86 -18.49
CA ILE A 14 2.64 9.33 -18.60
C ILE A 14 1.31 9.96 -18.21
N PHE A 15 0.18 9.41 -18.68
CA PHE A 15 -1.15 9.87 -18.30
C PHE A 15 -1.39 9.74 -16.79
N ALA A 16 -1.02 8.61 -16.19
CA ALA A 16 -1.16 8.41 -14.74
C ALA A 16 -0.31 9.40 -13.93
N ILE A 17 0.93 9.67 -14.34
CA ILE A 17 1.78 10.71 -13.73
C ILE A 17 1.14 12.09 -13.94
N GLY A 18 0.70 12.41 -15.14
CA GLY A 18 0.05 13.69 -15.44
C GLY A 18 -1.21 13.91 -14.61
N LEU A 19 -2.04 12.87 -14.46
CA LEU A 19 -3.22 12.89 -13.61
C LEU A 19 -2.85 13.09 -12.14
N LEU A 20 -1.83 12.37 -11.64
CA LEU A 20 -1.33 12.56 -10.27
C LEU A 20 -0.87 14.01 -10.04
N LEU A 21 -0.07 14.56 -10.95
CA LEU A 21 0.40 15.94 -10.88
C LEU A 21 -0.76 16.94 -10.94
N ALA A 22 -1.76 16.71 -11.79
CA ALA A 22 -2.95 17.56 -11.87
C ALA A 22 -3.77 17.55 -10.57
N VAL A 23 -4.00 16.37 -9.99
CA VAL A 23 -4.69 16.21 -8.69
C VAL A 23 -3.94 16.94 -7.58
N VAL A 24 -2.62 16.86 -7.57
CA VAL A 24 -1.76 17.61 -6.65
C VAL A 24 -1.88 19.12 -6.89
N GLN A 25 -1.82 19.57 -8.14
CA GLN A 25 -1.85 20.99 -8.51
C GLN A 25 -3.20 21.66 -8.22
N VAL A 26 -4.31 20.94 -8.41
CA VAL A 26 -5.67 21.41 -8.07
C VAL A 26 -5.89 21.48 -6.56
N GLY A 27 -4.92 21.02 -5.76
CA GLY A 27 -4.98 21.10 -4.30
C GLY A 27 -5.94 20.09 -3.68
N ALA A 28 -6.40 19.07 -4.41
CA ALA A 28 -7.30 18.05 -3.88
C ALA A 28 -6.67 17.33 -2.67
N VAL A 29 -5.36 17.06 -2.75
CA VAL A 29 -4.55 16.53 -1.65
C VAL A 29 -4.56 17.49 -0.45
N THR A 30 -4.33 18.78 -0.69
CA THR A 30 -4.33 19.81 0.36
C THR A 30 -5.70 19.97 1.01
N ILE A 31 -6.79 19.90 0.24
CA ILE A 31 -8.15 19.98 0.76
C ILE A 31 -8.47 18.75 1.63
N ALA A 32 -8.14 17.54 1.17
CA ALA A 32 -8.38 16.32 1.91
C ALA A 32 -7.61 16.29 3.23
N PHE A 33 -6.30 16.60 3.19
CA PHE A 33 -5.46 16.64 4.39
C PHE A 33 -5.76 17.86 5.28
N GLY A 34 -6.21 18.98 4.71
CA GLY A 34 -6.68 20.14 5.48
C GLY A 34 -7.88 19.79 6.35
N ARG A 35 -8.79 18.93 5.88
CA ARG A 35 -9.89 18.40 6.72
C ARG A 35 -9.41 17.50 7.86
N LEU A 36 -8.19 16.96 7.76
CA LEU A 36 -7.53 16.20 8.82
C LEU A 36 -6.68 17.11 9.74
N GLY A 37 -6.77 18.43 9.58
CA GLY A 37 -6.03 19.41 10.39
C GLY A 37 -4.58 19.60 9.97
N LEU A 38 -4.16 19.08 8.80
CA LEU A 38 -2.80 19.24 8.32
C LEU A 38 -2.59 20.54 7.55
N SER A 39 -1.44 21.17 7.80
CA SER A 39 -0.93 22.21 6.91
C SER A 39 -0.56 21.61 5.55
N GLN A 40 -0.50 22.45 4.52
CA GLN A 40 -0.10 22.04 3.17
C GLN A 40 1.31 21.41 3.16
N SER A 41 2.26 21.97 3.90
CA SER A 41 3.63 21.43 3.97
C SER A 41 3.66 20.07 4.68
N SER A 42 2.92 19.91 5.77
CA SER A 42 2.80 18.62 6.49
C SER A 42 2.16 17.54 5.61
N ALA A 43 1.14 17.89 4.81
CA ALA A 43 0.51 16.98 3.88
C ALA A 43 1.48 16.46 2.81
N PHE A 44 2.27 17.36 2.21
CA PHE A 44 3.31 16.96 1.25
C PHE A 44 4.41 16.13 1.89
N LEU A 45 4.86 16.50 3.10
CA LEU A 45 5.84 15.72 3.84
C LEU A 45 5.33 14.30 4.09
N LEU A 46 4.08 14.15 4.53
CA LEU A 46 3.46 12.83 4.74
C LEU A 46 3.37 12.03 3.44
N LEU A 47 2.94 12.66 2.34
CA LEU A 47 2.87 12.03 1.02
C LEU A 47 4.23 11.51 0.56
N PHE A 48 5.25 12.37 0.55
CA PHE A 48 6.59 11.99 0.08
C PHE A 48 7.29 11.01 1.03
N ALA A 49 7.15 11.19 2.34
CA ALA A 49 7.68 10.23 3.32
C ALA A 49 7.04 8.85 3.14
N SER A 50 5.74 8.78 2.90
CA SER A 50 5.04 7.51 2.62
C SER A 50 5.48 6.92 1.28
N LEU A 51 5.59 7.73 0.22
CA LEU A 51 6.01 7.28 -1.10
C LEU A 51 7.43 6.71 -1.08
N PHE A 52 8.41 7.46 -0.58
CA PHE A 52 9.80 7.01 -0.53
C PHE A 52 10.00 5.92 0.53
N GLY A 53 9.34 6.04 1.68
CA GLY A 53 9.35 5.02 2.73
C GLY A 53 8.75 3.69 2.27
N SER A 54 7.88 3.67 1.27
CA SER A 54 7.29 2.41 0.76
C SER A 54 8.32 1.45 0.17
N GLY A 55 9.49 1.96 -0.26
CA GLY A 55 10.60 1.13 -0.72
C GLY A 55 11.37 0.44 0.41
N ILE A 56 11.09 0.76 1.66
CA ILE A 56 11.84 0.29 2.83
C ILE A 56 10.98 -0.71 3.61
N ASN A 57 11.48 -1.94 3.77
CA ASN A 57 10.89 -2.96 4.63
C ASN A 57 11.81 -3.22 5.81
N LEU A 58 11.31 -2.97 7.03
CA LEU A 58 12.06 -3.19 8.27
C LEU A 58 11.83 -4.62 8.76
N PRO A 59 12.88 -5.45 8.87
CA PRO A 59 12.75 -6.82 9.36
C PRO A 59 12.35 -6.80 10.85
N LEU A 60 11.33 -7.59 11.21
CA LEU A 60 10.88 -7.75 12.58
C LEU A 60 11.40 -9.06 13.17
N PHE A 61 11.08 -10.18 12.52
CA PHE A 61 11.48 -11.52 12.94
C PHE A 61 11.27 -12.53 11.80
N SER A 62 11.78 -13.74 11.94
CA SER A 62 11.60 -14.81 10.96
C SER A 62 10.97 -16.04 11.58
N ILE A 63 10.00 -16.64 10.89
CA ILE A 63 9.31 -17.87 11.34
C ILE A 63 9.70 -19.07 10.45
N PRO A 64 9.76 -20.31 10.99
CA PRO A 64 9.88 -21.50 10.16
C PRO A 64 8.69 -21.61 9.21
N ALA A 65 8.94 -22.01 7.97
CA ALA A 65 7.89 -22.15 6.97
C ALA A 65 8.10 -23.42 6.13
N SER A 66 7.00 -23.91 5.56
CA SER A 66 7.05 -24.96 4.54
C SER A 66 7.20 -24.34 3.16
N ARG A 67 7.83 -25.08 2.24
CA ARG A 67 8.03 -24.60 0.87
C ARG A 67 6.66 -24.28 0.25
N PRO A 68 6.46 -23.05 -0.28
CA PRO A 68 5.19 -22.72 -0.91
C PRO A 68 4.98 -23.62 -2.15
N PRO A 69 3.72 -23.97 -2.47
CA PRO A 69 3.41 -24.64 -3.72
C PRO A 69 3.98 -23.84 -4.89
N THR A 70 4.56 -24.51 -5.88
CA THR A 70 5.03 -23.85 -7.10
C THR A 70 3.84 -23.12 -7.73
N PRO A 71 3.85 -21.77 -7.81
CA PRO A 71 2.71 -21.07 -8.37
C PRO A 71 2.54 -21.48 -9.84
N PRO A 72 1.30 -21.63 -10.34
CA PRO A 72 1.06 -21.84 -11.75
C PRO A 72 1.68 -20.68 -12.54
N ALA A 73 2.25 -20.98 -13.71
CA ALA A 73 2.94 -19.98 -14.53
C ALA A 73 1.95 -18.95 -15.08
N ASP A 74 1.65 -17.90 -14.30
CA ASP A 74 0.76 -16.83 -14.76
C ASP A 74 1.45 -16.04 -15.90
N PRO A 75 0.88 -16.02 -17.12
CA PRO A 75 1.40 -15.22 -18.23
C PRO A 75 1.44 -13.72 -17.93
N ILE A 76 0.57 -13.21 -17.05
CA ILE A 76 0.42 -11.78 -16.78
C ILE A 76 1.55 -11.26 -15.88
N LEU A 77 2.00 -12.06 -14.92
CA LEU A 77 3.10 -11.73 -14.00
C LEU A 77 4.50 -11.91 -14.60
N ARG A 78 4.63 -12.28 -15.88
CA ARG A 78 5.92 -12.45 -16.58
C ARG A 78 6.53 -11.15 -17.12
N GLY A 79 5.89 -9.99 -16.91
CA GLY A 79 6.33 -8.66 -17.38
C GLY A 79 7.12 -7.85 -16.34
N LEU A 80 6.95 -6.52 -16.35
CA LEU A 80 7.61 -5.55 -15.45
C LEU A 80 7.38 -5.82 -13.95
N LEU A 81 6.28 -6.50 -13.61
CA LEU A 81 5.89 -6.88 -12.26
C LEU A 81 6.36 -8.31 -11.90
N ARG A 82 7.31 -8.87 -12.65
CA ARG A 82 7.85 -10.20 -12.35
C ARG A 82 8.56 -10.17 -11.01
N GLN A 83 7.91 -10.74 -10.02
CA GLN A 83 8.50 -10.92 -8.71
C GLN A 83 9.64 -11.92 -8.83
N MET A 84 10.86 -11.51 -8.46
CA MET A 84 11.95 -12.46 -8.29
C MET A 84 11.57 -13.42 -7.18
N GLN A 85 11.36 -14.69 -7.53
CA GLN A 85 11.24 -15.74 -6.54
C GLN A 85 12.59 -15.87 -5.85
N GLN A 86 12.66 -15.39 -4.61
CA GLN A 86 13.82 -15.62 -3.76
C GLN A 86 13.89 -17.12 -3.42
N GLU A 87 15.10 -17.64 -3.28
CA GLU A 87 15.30 -19.01 -2.83
C GLU A 87 14.65 -19.21 -1.46
N PHE A 88 13.88 -20.27 -1.33
CA PHE A 88 13.20 -20.59 -0.09
C PHE A 88 14.17 -21.20 0.91
N THR A 89 14.51 -20.46 1.97
CA THR A 89 15.51 -20.87 2.98
C THR A 89 14.92 -21.66 4.16
N GLY A 90 13.68 -22.16 4.04
CA GLY A 90 12.97 -22.82 5.14
C GLY A 90 12.37 -21.86 6.18
N ARG A 91 12.50 -20.54 5.95
CA ARG A 91 11.98 -19.50 6.83
C ARG A 91 11.28 -18.40 6.04
N THR A 92 10.30 -17.78 6.67
CA THR A 92 9.64 -16.56 6.18
C THR A 92 10.07 -15.39 7.05
N LEU A 93 10.67 -14.37 6.44
CA LEU A 93 10.96 -13.10 7.10
C LEU A 93 9.65 -12.29 7.19
N ILE A 94 9.30 -11.88 8.40
CA ILE A 94 8.23 -10.92 8.66
C ILE A 94 8.86 -9.55 8.78
N ALA A 95 8.43 -8.63 7.91
CA ALA A 95 8.88 -7.26 7.87
C ALA A 95 7.67 -6.31 7.83
N ILE A 96 7.83 -5.11 8.37
CA ILE A 96 6.85 -4.03 8.23
C ILE A 96 7.32 -3.02 7.20
N ASN A 97 6.42 -2.63 6.30
CA ASN A 97 6.70 -1.59 5.32
C ASN A 97 6.68 -0.21 5.98
N VAL A 98 7.68 0.63 5.72
CA VAL A 98 7.75 1.96 6.36
C VAL A 98 6.65 2.88 5.82
N GLY A 99 6.50 2.97 4.50
CA GLY A 99 5.54 3.89 3.86
C GLY A 99 4.08 3.45 3.94
N GLY A 100 3.82 2.16 3.82
CA GLY A 100 2.48 1.58 3.78
C GLY A 100 2.02 0.95 5.10
N GLY A 101 2.87 0.90 6.13
CA GLY A 101 2.53 0.33 7.43
C GLY A 101 2.90 1.25 8.58
N LEU A 102 4.19 1.53 8.74
CA LEU A 102 4.69 2.26 9.91
C LEU A 102 4.23 3.73 9.96
N ILE A 103 4.41 4.47 8.87
CA ILE A 103 3.99 5.88 8.77
C ILE A 103 2.48 6.03 8.97
N PRO A 104 1.60 5.23 8.30
CA PRO A 104 0.16 5.27 8.55
C PRO A 104 -0.24 5.02 10.01
N VAL A 105 0.42 4.08 10.70
CA VAL A 105 0.16 3.82 12.13
C VAL A 105 0.49 5.04 12.99
N PHE A 106 1.68 5.63 12.82
CA PHE A 106 2.05 6.83 13.56
C PHE A 106 1.15 8.02 13.25
N PHE A 107 0.75 8.18 11.98
CA PHE A 107 -0.18 9.24 11.59
C PHE A 107 -1.58 9.04 12.20
N SER A 108 -2.05 7.80 12.28
CA SER A 108 -3.31 7.47 12.96
C SER A 108 -3.23 7.83 14.45
N LEU A 109 -2.13 7.47 15.14
CA LEU A 109 -1.92 7.85 16.54
C LEU A 109 -1.89 9.37 16.74
N TYR A 110 -1.22 10.09 15.83
CA TYR A 110 -1.23 11.56 15.82
C TYR A 110 -2.66 12.11 15.74
N LEU A 111 -3.49 11.60 14.83
CA LEU A 111 -4.88 12.05 14.68
C LEU A 111 -5.73 11.73 15.90
N LEU A 112 -5.58 10.53 16.50
CA LEU A 112 -6.31 10.15 17.71
C LEU A 112 -5.98 11.09 18.88
N HIS A 113 -4.71 11.45 19.02
CA HIS A 113 -4.27 12.39 20.05
C HIS A 113 -4.81 13.82 19.83
N HIS A 114 -5.01 14.25 18.58
CA HIS A 114 -5.40 15.63 18.28
C HIS A 114 -6.90 15.87 18.15
N ASN A 115 -7.68 14.83 17.80
CA ASN A 115 -9.10 14.98 17.45
C ASN A 115 -10.05 14.34 18.49
N ASP A 116 -9.51 13.71 19.54
CA ASP A 116 -10.23 13.00 20.62
C ASP A 116 -11.56 12.37 20.16
N PRO A 117 -11.51 11.41 19.22
CA PRO A 117 -12.73 10.80 18.72
C PRO A 117 -13.38 10.00 19.84
N GLY A 118 -14.69 10.12 19.98
CA GLY A 118 -15.44 9.33 20.95
C GLY A 118 -15.17 7.83 20.76
N LEU A 119 -15.01 7.09 21.87
CA LEU A 119 -14.66 5.66 21.85
C LEU A 119 -15.55 4.83 20.92
N SER A 120 -16.85 5.14 20.87
CA SER A 120 -17.79 4.48 19.97
C SER A 120 -17.47 4.71 18.49
N GLN A 121 -17.13 5.94 18.10
CA GLN A 121 -16.75 6.28 16.72
C GLN A 121 -15.44 5.59 16.32
N LEU A 122 -14.47 5.56 17.24
CA LEU A 122 -13.20 4.88 17.05
C LEU A 122 -13.40 3.38 16.79
N LEU A 123 -14.16 2.71 17.66
CA LEU A 123 -14.44 1.28 17.56
C LEU A 123 -15.25 0.94 16.30
N LEU A 124 -16.23 1.77 15.94
CA LEU A 124 -17.01 1.60 14.72
C LEU A 124 -16.14 1.75 13.46
N GLY A 125 -15.25 2.75 13.43
CA GLY A 125 -14.33 2.96 12.32
C GLY A 125 -13.35 1.80 12.15
N ILE A 126 -12.66 1.41 13.23
CA ILE A 126 -11.72 0.28 13.22
C ILE A 126 -12.44 -1.01 12.85
N GLY A 127 -13.57 -1.30 13.50
CA GLY A 127 -14.35 -2.52 13.26
C GLY A 127 -14.89 -2.60 11.83
N GLY A 128 -15.44 -1.50 11.31
CA GLY A 128 -15.99 -1.43 9.96
C GLY A 128 -14.93 -1.63 8.88
N VAL A 129 -13.80 -0.91 8.99
CA VAL A 129 -12.67 -1.07 8.06
C VAL A 129 -12.12 -2.50 8.14
N THR A 130 -11.88 -3.01 9.35
CA THR A 130 -11.38 -4.38 9.55
C THR A 130 -12.31 -5.42 8.93
N PHE A 131 -13.62 -5.30 9.14
CA PHE A 131 -14.61 -6.23 8.62
C PHE A 131 -14.64 -6.22 7.08
N ILE A 132 -14.68 -5.03 6.46
CA ILE A 132 -14.68 -4.89 5.00
C ILE A 132 -13.37 -5.43 4.41
N SER A 133 -12.22 -5.07 4.99
CA SER A 133 -10.91 -5.57 4.54
C SER A 133 -10.82 -7.09 4.67
N TYR A 134 -11.35 -7.68 5.73
CA TYR A 134 -11.37 -9.13 5.92
C TYR A 134 -12.20 -9.84 4.86
N LEU A 135 -13.41 -9.35 4.58
CA LEU A 135 -14.29 -9.94 3.55
C LEU A 135 -13.74 -9.81 2.13
N ALA A 136 -13.04 -8.70 1.84
CA ALA A 136 -12.50 -8.42 0.51
C ALA A 136 -11.13 -9.06 0.25
N SER A 137 -10.42 -9.47 1.30
CA SER A 137 -9.08 -10.06 1.23
C SER A 137 -9.14 -11.56 0.94
N ARG A 138 -8.18 -12.05 0.15
CA ARG A 138 -8.02 -13.48 -0.14
C ARG A 138 -6.55 -13.88 -0.29
N PRO A 139 -6.17 -15.12 0.03
CA PRO A 139 -4.85 -15.64 -0.30
C PRO A 139 -4.65 -15.68 -1.82
N VAL A 140 -3.54 -15.11 -2.29
CA VAL A 140 -3.10 -15.10 -3.67
C VAL A 140 -1.76 -15.84 -3.75
N PRO A 141 -1.70 -17.02 -4.41
CA PRO A 141 -0.48 -17.81 -4.52
C PRO A 141 0.71 -17.00 -5.06
N GLY A 142 1.84 -17.04 -4.36
CA GLY A 142 3.06 -16.31 -4.73
C GLY A 142 3.07 -14.81 -4.39
N LEU A 143 1.93 -14.23 -3.99
CA LEU A 143 1.81 -12.79 -3.65
C LEU A 143 1.47 -12.55 -2.16
N GLY A 144 0.83 -13.51 -1.49
CA GLY A 144 0.41 -13.37 -0.09
C GLY A 144 -1.08 -13.08 0.02
N ILE A 145 -1.50 -12.17 0.90
CA ILE A 145 -2.91 -11.77 1.01
C ILE A 145 -3.13 -10.55 0.11
N GLY A 146 -4.04 -10.67 -0.86
CA GLY A 146 -4.40 -9.60 -1.78
C GLY A 146 -5.84 -9.17 -1.61
N MET A 147 -6.14 -7.92 -1.99
CA MET A 147 -7.50 -7.36 -2.00
C MET A 147 -7.71 -6.42 -3.20
N PRO A 148 -8.96 -6.18 -3.64
CA PRO A 148 -9.24 -5.24 -4.73
C PRO A 148 -8.85 -3.80 -4.36
N ILE A 149 -8.13 -3.10 -5.25
CA ILE A 149 -7.56 -1.77 -4.98
C ILE A 149 -8.64 -0.74 -4.60
N LEU A 150 -9.82 -0.79 -5.21
CA LEU A 150 -10.91 0.16 -4.92
C LEU A 150 -11.63 -0.12 -3.58
N ILE A 151 -11.29 -1.22 -2.90
CA ILE A 151 -11.81 -1.60 -1.58
C ILE A 151 -10.70 -1.52 -0.52
N ALA A 152 -9.44 -1.43 -0.92
CA ALA A 152 -8.31 -1.32 -0.01
C ALA A 152 -8.47 -0.10 0.91
N PRO A 153 -8.16 -0.24 2.21
CA PRO A 153 -8.23 0.86 3.17
C PRO A 153 -7.18 1.94 2.90
#